data_AF-A0A933IS73-F1
#
_entry.id   AF-A0A933IS73-F1
#
_cell.length_a   1.000
_cell.length_b   1.000
_cell.length_c   1.000
_cell.angle_alpha   90.00
_cell.angle_beta   90.00
_cell.angle_gamma   90.00
#
_symmetry.space_group_name_H-M   'P 1'
#
loop_
_entity.id
_entity.type
_entity.pdbx_description
1 polymer ?
#
loop_
_entity_poly.entity_id
_entity_poly.type
_entity_poly.pdbx_seq_one_letter_code
_entity_poly.pdbx_strand_id
1 'polypeptide(L)'
;MSQFPELTAEQLEKIRALEKELGDVCLLAVRRAEAMYAVEVKIDKNHWKPVDEVYSEIQGIRSYYLSRDDAKKAKDSLKSLIMSKAGQQLEKRPIRVQKLSEG
;
A
#
# COMPACT_ATOMS: atom_id res chain seq x y z
N MET A 1 1.17 -4.15 -24.16
CA MET A 1 2.37 -4.43 -23.34
C MET A 1 2.80 -3.10 -22.75
N SER A 2 2.62 -2.89 -21.45
CA SER A 2 3.01 -1.63 -20.81
C SER A 2 4.49 -1.71 -20.47
N GLN A 3 5.34 -1.16 -21.32
CA GLN A 3 6.78 -1.08 -21.10
C GLN A 3 7.03 0.10 -20.15
N PHE A 4 7.17 -0.19 -18.86
CA PHE A 4 7.62 0.81 -17.90
C PHE A 4 9.14 0.97 -18.04
N PRO A 5 9.67 2.19 -18.07
CA PRO A 5 11.11 2.40 -18.14
C PRO A 5 11.76 1.93 -16.84
N GLU A 6 12.75 1.03 -16.96
CA GLU A 6 13.58 0.60 -15.84
C GLU A 6 14.59 1.71 -15.52
N LEU A 7 14.64 2.12 -14.25
CA LEU A 7 15.62 3.07 -13.76
C LEU A 7 16.94 2.38 -13.49
N THR A 8 18.04 3.06 -13.81
CA THR A 8 19.37 2.58 -13.44
C THR A 8 19.60 2.71 -11.93
N ALA A 9 20.55 1.95 -11.38
CA ALA A 9 20.93 2.02 -9.97
C ALA A 9 21.35 3.44 -9.53
N GLU A 10 22.02 4.18 -10.41
CA GLU A 10 22.42 5.56 -10.15
C GLU A 10 21.22 6.51 -10.07
N GLN A 11 20.21 6.32 -10.93
CA GLN A 11 18.98 7.11 -10.89
C GLN A 11 18.18 6.82 -9.61
N LEU A 12 18.14 5.56 -9.18
CA LEU A 12 17.51 5.17 -7.92
C LEU A 12 18.18 5.84 -6.71
N GLU A 13 19.52 5.88 -6.65
CA GLU A 13 20.24 6.54 -5.56
C GLU A 13 19.99 8.05 -5.51
N LYS A 14 19.98 8.71 -6.67
CA LYS A 14 19.63 10.15 -6.75
C LYS A 14 18.23 10.43 -6.22
N ILE A 15 17.28 9.56 -6.53
CA ILE A 15 15.90 9.72 -6.06
C ILE A 15 15.80 9.45 -4.56
N ARG A 16 16.50 8.42 -4.04
CA ARG A 16 16.58 8.15 -2.60
C ARG A 16 17.16 9.33 -1.81
N ALA A 17 18.15 10.02 -2.36
CA ALA A 17 18.69 11.23 -1.76
C ALA A 17 17.65 12.35 -1.71
N LEU A 18 16.90 12.55 -2.79
CA LEU A 18 15.82 13.54 -2.85
C LEU A 18 14.66 13.23 -1.90
N GLU A 19 14.27 11.96 -1.77
CA GLU A 19 13.24 11.55 -0.80
C GLU A 19 13.68 11.82 0.65
N LYS A 20 14.96 11.61 0.98
CA LYS A 20 15.51 11.96 2.31
C LYS A 20 15.46 13.46 2.59
N GLU A 21 15.67 14.30 1.58
CA GLU A 21 15.57 15.76 1.71
C GLU A 21 14.12 16.23 1.84
N LEU A 22 13.18 15.56 1.17
CA LEU A 22 11.76 15.92 1.15
C LEU A 22 10.95 15.29 2.31
N GLY A 23 11.52 14.38 3.09
CA GLY A 23 10.88 13.77 4.25
C GLY A 23 9.94 12.62 3.90
N ASP A 24 8.68 12.63 4.35
CA ASP A 24 7.70 11.54 4.12
C ASP A 24 7.06 11.57 2.71
N VAL A 25 7.78 12.13 1.72
CA VAL A 25 7.32 12.24 0.33
C VAL A 25 8.04 11.19 -0.51
N CYS A 26 7.29 10.18 -0.96
CA CYS A 26 7.78 9.17 -1.91
C CYS A 26 7.60 9.71 -3.33
N LEU A 27 8.70 10.08 -3.99
CA LEU A 27 8.68 10.67 -5.34
C LEU A 27 8.47 9.63 -6.44
N LEU A 28 8.70 8.35 -6.13
CA LEU A 28 8.45 7.26 -7.06
C LEU A 28 7.13 6.57 -6.77
N ALA A 29 6.25 6.55 -7.78
CA ALA A 29 5.23 5.53 -7.96
C ALA A 29 5.83 4.20 -8.48
N VAL A 30 7.14 4.01 -8.33
CA VAL A 30 7.80 2.74 -8.58
C VAL A 30 7.50 1.87 -7.37
N ARG A 31 6.56 0.94 -7.59
CA ARG A 31 6.30 -0.26 -6.79
C ARG A 31 7.54 -0.60 -5.95
N ARG A 32 7.53 -0.28 -4.65
CA ARG A 32 8.62 -0.60 -3.74
C ARG A 32 8.85 -2.10 -3.85
N ALA A 33 9.91 -2.50 -4.55
CA ALA A 33 10.30 -3.88 -4.76
C ALA A 33 10.72 -4.58 -3.45
N GLU A 34 10.68 -3.87 -2.32
CA GLU A 34 10.99 -4.37 -0.98
C GLU A 34 9.73 -4.66 -0.14
N ALA A 35 8.52 -4.29 -0.60
CA ALA A 35 7.31 -4.60 0.14
C ALA A 35 7.10 -6.11 0.22
N MET A 36 7.20 -6.66 1.44
CA MET A 36 7.00 -8.08 1.71
C MET A 36 5.55 -8.42 2.03
N TYR A 37 4.72 -7.41 2.33
CA TYR A 37 3.34 -7.59 2.75
C TYR A 37 2.42 -6.55 2.12
N ALA A 38 1.27 -6.99 1.63
CA ALA A 38 0.19 -6.15 1.15
C ALA A 38 -1.03 -6.26 2.07
N VAL A 39 -1.70 -5.14 2.31
CA VAL A 39 -3.03 -5.09 2.92
C VAL A 39 -4.03 -4.94 1.79
N GLU A 40 -4.93 -5.91 1.66
CA GLU A 40 -5.84 -6.00 0.53
C GLU A 40 -7.28 -6.15 0.99
N VAL A 41 -8.21 -5.65 0.17
CA VAL A 41 -9.65 -5.75 0.34
C VAL A 41 -10.20 -6.71 -0.70
N LYS A 42 -11.14 -7.56 -0.28
CA LYS A 42 -11.86 -8.45 -1.20
C LYS A 42 -12.90 -7.65 -1.99
N ILE A 43 -12.83 -7.71 -3.31
CA ILE A 43 -13.78 -7.08 -4.24
C ILE A 43 -14.70 -8.12 -4.89
N ASP A 44 -14.25 -9.35 -5.07
CA ASP A 44 -15.07 -10.43 -5.65
C ASP A 44 -14.57 -11.82 -5.21
N LYS A 45 -15.25 -12.88 -5.67
CA LYS A 45 -14.84 -14.28 -5.53
C LYS A 45 -13.49 -14.48 -6.21
N ASN A 46 -12.44 -14.54 -5.39
CA ASN A 46 -11.03 -14.69 -5.76
C ASN A 46 -10.29 -13.41 -6.20
N HIS A 47 -10.91 -12.24 -6.08
CA HIS A 47 -10.25 -10.97 -6.40
C HIS A 47 -10.02 -10.13 -5.14
N TRP A 48 -8.78 -9.69 -4.99
CA TRP A 48 -8.29 -8.84 -3.92
C TRP A 48 -7.56 -7.64 -4.54
N LYS A 49 -7.76 -6.45 -3.98
CA LYS A 49 -7.09 -5.22 -4.41
C LYS A 49 -6.44 -4.52 -3.21
N PRO A 50 -5.38 -3.74 -3.44
CA PRO A 50 -4.82 -2.83 -2.45
C PRO A 50 -5.89 -1.97 -1.76
N VAL A 51 -5.71 -1.69 -0.46
CA VAL A 51 -6.66 -0.86 0.31
C VAL A 51 -6.76 0.58 -0.17
N ASP A 52 -5.67 1.16 -0.68
CA ASP A 52 -5.62 2.51 -1.26
C ASP A 52 -6.41 2.62 -2.57
N GLU A 53 -6.49 1.56 -3.37
CA GLU A 53 -7.35 1.51 -4.54
C GLU A 53 -8.84 1.41 -4.19
N VAL A 54 -9.19 0.68 -3.12
CA VAL A 54 -10.59 0.42 -2.76
C VAL A 54 -11.17 1.52 -1.87
N TYR A 55 -10.36 2.05 -0.96
CA TYR A 55 -10.71 3.14 -0.06
C TYR A 55 -9.96 4.41 -0.43
N SER A 56 -10.00 4.78 -1.70
CA SER A 56 -9.31 5.96 -2.26
C SER A 56 -9.72 7.29 -1.60
N GLU A 57 -10.86 7.31 -0.92
CA GLU A 57 -11.35 8.47 -0.17
C GLU A 57 -10.59 8.69 1.15
N ILE A 58 -9.82 7.71 1.62
CA ILE A 58 -8.99 7.84 2.82
C ILE A 58 -7.63 8.40 2.41
N GLN A 59 -7.37 9.67 2.71
CA GLN A 59 -6.06 10.26 2.45
C GLN A 59 -4.95 9.59 3.27
N GLY A 60 -3.82 9.30 2.61
CA GLY A 60 -2.61 8.77 3.26
C GLY A 60 -2.66 7.28 3.61
N ILE A 61 -3.69 6.54 3.19
CA ILE A 61 -3.73 5.10 3.39
C ILE A 61 -2.64 4.40 2.56
N ARG A 62 -1.88 3.51 3.22
CA ARG A 62 -0.83 2.71 2.58
C ARG A 62 -1.28 1.26 2.44
N SER A 63 -1.01 0.65 1.29
CA SER A 63 -1.33 -0.76 1.04
C SER A 63 -0.15 -1.71 1.23
N TYR A 64 1.09 -1.21 1.25
CA TYR A 64 2.29 -2.04 1.16
C TYR A 64 3.23 -1.76 2.33
N TYR A 65 3.78 -2.83 2.91
CA TYR A 65 4.55 -2.81 4.15
C TYR A 65 5.73 -3.78 4.08
N LEU A 66 6.84 -3.41 4.72
CA LEU A 66 8.03 -4.25 4.85
C LEU A 66 7.86 -5.32 5.93
N SER A 67 7.14 -5.01 7.00
CA SER A 67 6.91 -5.89 8.15
C SER A 67 5.48 -6.42 8.18
N ARG A 68 5.34 -7.69 8.56
CA ARG A 68 4.03 -8.31 8.81
C ARG A 68 3.28 -7.60 9.93
N ASP A 69 3.99 -7.15 10.95
CA ASP A 69 3.39 -6.51 12.13
C ASP A 69 2.83 -5.14 11.77
N ASP A 70 3.54 -4.37 10.96
CA ASP A 70 3.05 -3.07 10.48
C ASP A 70 1.84 -3.25 9.56
N ALA A 71 1.88 -4.23 8.66
CA ALA A 71 0.72 -4.58 7.82
C ALA A 71 -0.50 -4.99 8.67
N LYS A 72 -0.28 -5.77 9.74
CA LYS A 72 -1.34 -6.20 10.66
C LYS A 72 -1.91 -5.01 11.43
N LYS A 73 -1.06 -4.14 11.99
CA LYS A 73 -1.48 -2.92 12.68
C LYS A 73 -2.30 -2.02 11.76
N ALA A 74 -1.83 -1.80 10.53
CA ALA A 74 -2.55 -1.02 9.54
C ALA A 74 -3.92 -1.62 9.21
N LYS A 75 -4.00 -2.93 8.98
CA LYS A 75 -5.24 -3.66 8.73
C LYS A 75 -6.23 -3.55 9.92
N ASP A 76 -5.75 -3.69 11.15
CA ASP A 76 -6.59 -3.61 12.36
C ASP A 76 -7.07 -2.16 12.62
N SER A 77 -6.22 -1.16 12.38
CA SER A 77 -6.59 0.27 12.44
C SER A 77 -7.62 0.63 11.37
N LEU A 78 -7.44 0.17 10.13
CA LEU A 78 -8.39 0.38 9.04
C LEU A 78 -9.75 -0.25 9.35
N LYS A 79 -9.76 -1.48 9.86
CA LYS A 79 -10.98 -2.14 10.31
C LYS A 79 -11.68 -1.31 11.39
N SER A 80 -10.93 -0.76 12.34
CA SER A 80 -11.48 0.08 13.41
C SER A 80 -12.08 1.39 12.88
N LEU A 81 -11.42 2.03 11.91
CA LEU A 81 -11.91 3.23 11.23
C LEU A 81 -13.23 2.95 10.49
N ILE A 82 -13.29 1.88 9.70
CA ILE A 82 -14.51 1.49 8.96
C ILE A 82 -15.67 1.18 9.93
N MET A 83 -15.37 0.64 11.11
CA MET A 83 -16.38 0.38 12.15
C MET A 83 -16.77 1.63 12.96
N SER A 84 -16.04 2.73 12.83
CA SER A 84 -16.31 3.97 13.54
C SER A 84 -17.36 4.82 12.81
N LYS A 85 -17.91 5.83 13.50
CA LYS A 85 -18.82 6.82 12.89
C LYS A 85 -18.18 7.55 11.70
N ALA A 86 -16.87 7.77 11.72
CA ALA A 86 -16.15 8.44 10.64
C ALA A 86 -16.05 7.57 9.37
N GLY A 87 -16.13 6.24 9.51
CA GLY A 87 -16.11 5.29 8.39
C GLY A 87 -17.48 4.84 7.92
N GLN A 88 -18.57 5.43 8.43
CA GLN A 88 -19.94 4.96 8.19
C GLN A 88 -20.36 4.99 6.70
N GLN A 89 -19.71 5.83 5.89
CA GLN A 89 -19.90 5.91 4.45
C GLN A 89 -19.09 4.87 3.65
N LEU A 90 -18.12 4.20 4.29
CA LEU A 90 -17.27 3.21 3.64
C LEU A 90 -17.94 1.84 3.66
N GLU A 91 -17.88 1.15 2.52
CA GLU A 91 -18.41 -0.19 2.44
C GLU A 91 -17.52 -1.19 3.20
N LYS A 92 -18.12 -1.89 4.16
CA LYS A 92 -17.42 -2.91 4.94
C LYS A 92 -17.15 -4.14 4.09
N ARG A 93 -15.86 -4.43 3.88
CA ARG A 93 -15.40 -5.59 3.12
C ARG A 93 -14.33 -6.38 3.87
N PRO A 94 -14.16 -7.69 3.60
CA PRO A 94 -13.06 -8.47 4.16
C PRO A 94 -11.70 -7.88 3.79
N ILE A 95 -10.81 -7.78 4.77
CA ILE A 95 -9.45 -7.24 4.62
C ILE A 95 -8.45 -8.30 5.06
N ARG A 96 -7.36 -8.50 4.31
CA ARG A 96 -6.29 -9.46 4.64
C ARG A 96 -4.91 -8.81 4.60
N VAL A 97 -3.96 -9.46 5.26
CA VAL A 97 -2.52 -9.24 5.03
C VAL A 97 -2.04 -10.40 4.17
N GLN A 98 -1.49 -10.09 3.00
CA GLN A 98 -0.92 -11.05 2.06
C GLN A 98 0.60 -10.91 2.07
N LYS A 99 1.34 -12.01 2.23
CA LYS A 99 2.79 -12.01 1.98
C LYS A 99 3.01 -11.95 0.47
N LEU A 100 3.81 -11.00 0.02
CA LEU A 100 4.26 -10.90 -1.35
C LEU A 100 5.45 -11.86 -1.50
N SER A 101 5.36 -12.79 -2.44
CA SER A 101 6.47 -13.68 -2.76
C SER A 101 7.57 -12.87 -3.44
N GLU A 102 8.83 -13.08 -3.05
CA GLU A 102 9.96 -12.73 -3.91
C GLU A 102 9.77 -13.53 -5.21
N GLY A 103 9.59 -12.82 -6.32
CA GLY A 103 9.55 -13.42 -7.65
C GLY A 103 10.94 -13.81 -8.11
#